data_AF-A0A9P0C5D1-F1
#
_entry.id   AF-A0A9P0C5D1-F1
#
_cell.length_a   1.000
_cell.length_b   1.000
_cell.length_c   1.000
_cell.angle_alpha   90.00
_cell.angle_beta   90.00
_cell.angle_gamma   90.00
#
_symmetry.space_group_name_H-M   'P 1'
#
loop_
_entity.id
_entity.type
_entity.pdbx_description
1 polymer ?
#
loop_
_entity_poly.entity_id
_entity_poly.type
_entity_poly.pdbx_seq_one_letter_code
_entity_poly.pdbx_strand_id
1 'polypeptide(L)'
;MMDQKFYDYIDASCTRFFSSLDIQMSRNIETAGIQTRQSNSSGIWCCVLLPIILNVYSVQYAVSSLYTFVAVISIGLFIYCVLFIIFLSMSSLVLQQSVYASCIASGLIPVLLLYTILDYGKDLKNYICSSDNLLIILFQSINNKIEYNYQLHLIYVMFVSDLPFCLFYSFASVFSFSWLLRISLNQFQKTFTVGEAMLILQAVVIFITAAVAKVTSNLDDADKEMDFIYTIVYAWLSTVGIFITALCLLKDEQRSLEILGCIVGFCGVYGLLILHIVLGLNCIYNIFHYIFMEGNRALILLLWAVLVGISVVVLTARTQLAVKASTVTRKAFHVLASLVFMSGILLDPHLMILASGIGFGLLLFVEVCINKIYNIVYTFSRVERMIEDFIR
;
A
#
# COMPACT_ATOMS: atom_id res chain seq x y z
N MET A 1 -31.77 19.78 -11.81
CA MET A 1 -30.58 20.48 -12.36
C MET A 1 -30.05 21.37 -11.24
N MET A 2 -28.94 21.01 -10.62
CA MET A 2 -28.35 21.79 -9.52
C MET A 2 -27.67 23.04 -10.14
N ASP A 3 -27.84 24.21 -9.53
CA ASP A 3 -27.33 25.49 -10.06
C ASP A 3 -25.78 25.49 -10.05
N GLN A 4 -25.15 25.85 -11.17
CA GLN A 4 -23.69 25.98 -11.29
C GLN A 4 -23.12 26.88 -10.17
N LYS A 5 -23.86 27.93 -9.77
CA LYS A 5 -23.46 28.82 -8.67
C LYS A 5 -23.31 28.10 -7.34
N PHE A 6 -24.12 27.06 -7.10
CA PHE A 6 -24.04 26.26 -5.89
C PHE A 6 -22.77 25.40 -5.87
N TYR A 7 -22.38 24.81 -7.01
CA TYR A 7 -21.13 24.07 -7.12
C TYR A 7 -19.91 24.98 -6.92
N ASP A 8 -19.89 26.16 -7.56
CA ASP A 8 -18.79 27.12 -7.41
C ASP A 8 -18.68 27.61 -5.96
N TYR A 9 -19.81 27.78 -5.25
CA TYR A 9 -19.83 28.14 -3.84
C TYR A 9 -19.26 27.04 -2.94
N ILE A 10 -19.66 25.78 -3.14
CA ILE A 10 -19.13 24.63 -2.39
C ILE A 10 -17.64 24.48 -2.63
N ASP A 11 -17.20 24.52 -3.89
CA ASP A 11 -15.79 24.40 -4.25
C ASP A 11 -14.96 25.50 -3.60
N ALA A 12 -15.40 26.75 -3.68
CA ALA A 12 -14.71 27.88 -3.05
C ALA A 12 -14.69 27.79 -1.52
N SER A 13 -15.69 27.17 -0.89
CA SER A 13 -15.76 26.98 0.56
C SER A 13 -14.83 25.85 1.01
N CYS A 14 -14.89 24.70 0.33
CA CYS A 14 -14.04 23.54 0.61
C CYS A 14 -12.56 23.87 0.39
N THR A 15 -12.21 24.51 -0.72
CA THR A 15 -10.81 24.91 -1.01
C THR A 15 -10.26 25.87 0.04
N ARG A 16 -11.05 26.86 0.48
CA ARG A 16 -10.67 27.77 1.58
C ARG A 16 -10.48 27.03 2.91
N PHE A 17 -11.38 26.12 3.25
CA PHE A 17 -11.28 25.33 4.47
C PHE A 17 -10.02 24.44 4.47
N PHE A 18 -9.78 23.67 3.41
CA PHE A 18 -8.60 22.82 3.30
C PHE A 18 -7.29 23.62 3.27
N SER A 19 -7.26 24.76 2.58
CA SER A 19 -6.10 25.66 2.57
C SER A 19 -5.80 26.22 3.97
N SER A 20 -6.83 26.62 4.72
CA SER A 20 -6.68 27.07 6.10
C SER A 20 -6.12 25.98 7.01
N LEU A 21 -6.65 24.76 6.91
CA LEU A 21 -6.14 23.60 7.65
C LEU A 21 -4.68 23.29 7.30
N ASP A 22 -4.34 23.31 6.00
CA ASP A 22 -2.99 23.02 5.51
C ASP A 22 -1.95 24.02 6.07
N ILE A 23 -2.30 25.32 6.07
CA ILE A 23 -1.46 26.39 6.62
C ILE A 23 -1.28 26.23 8.13
N GLN A 24 -2.37 25.98 8.88
CA GLN A 24 -2.31 25.83 10.34
C GLN A 24 -1.49 24.60 10.73
N MET A 25 -1.71 23.48 10.05
CA MET A 25 -0.96 22.24 10.26
C MET A 25 0.53 22.44 10.00
N SER A 26 0.89 23.10 8.89
CA SER A 26 2.28 23.38 8.54
C SER A 26 2.98 24.23 9.60
N ARG A 27 2.32 25.28 10.12
CA ARG A 27 2.85 26.12 11.22
C ARG A 27 3.05 25.34 12.52
N ASN A 28 2.12 24.47 12.88
CA ASN A 28 2.21 23.67 14.11
C ASN A 28 3.31 22.61 14.02
N ILE A 29 3.50 22.00 12.85
CA ILE A 29 4.61 21.08 12.57
C ILE A 29 5.96 21.81 12.67
N GLU A 30 6.07 22.99 12.08
CA GLU A 30 7.28 23.81 12.15
C GLU A 30 7.59 24.23 13.60
N THR A 31 6.56 24.61 14.35
CA THR A 31 6.67 24.95 15.79
C THR A 31 7.09 23.76 16.64
N ALA A 32 6.75 22.53 16.23
CA ALA A 32 7.22 21.29 16.85
C ALA A 32 8.69 20.96 16.49
N GLY A 33 9.36 21.75 15.64
CA GLY A 33 10.72 21.50 15.19
C GLY A 33 10.83 20.40 14.13
N ILE A 34 9.71 20.01 13.51
CA ILE A 34 9.70 18.99 12.45
C ILE A 34 9.79 19.69 11.09
N GLN A 35 10.75 19.28 10.26
CA GLN A 35 10.88 19.77 8.89
C GLN A 35 10.29 18.72 7.94
N THR A 36 9.25 19.08 7.18
CA THR A 36 8.65 18.22 6.14
C THR A 36 9.25 18.52 4.76
N ARG A 37 8.96 17.67 3.76
CA ARG A 37 9.42 17.93 2.38
C ARG A 37 8.81 19.23 1.86
N GLN A 38 9.65 20.12 1.32
CA GLN A 38 9.20 21.37 0.72
C GLN A 38 8.28 21.08 -0.47
N SER A 39 7.03 21.53 -0.36
CA SER A 39 6.03 21.42 -1.41
C SER A 39 4.96 22.49 -1.21
N ASN A 40 4.20 22.79 -2.25
CA ASN A 40 3.16 23.83 -2.19
C ASN A 40 1.95 23.44 -1.32
N SER A 41 1.86 22.19 -0.87
CA SER A 41 0.80 21.69 0.02
C SER A 41 1.31 20.50 0.84
N SER A 42 0.82 20.32 2.06
CA SER A 42 1.15 19.14 2.87
C SER A 42 0.62 17.81 2.33
N GLY A 43 -0.20 17.84 1.27
CA GLY A 43 -0.70 16.64 0.60
C GLY A 43 -1.76 15.89 1.38
N ILE A 44 -2.48 16.53 2.33
CA ILE A 44 -3.52 15.88 3.16
C ILE A 44 -4.53 15.03 2.38
N TRP A 45 -4.84 15.38 1.13
CA TRP A 45 -5.76 14.63 0.27
C TRP A 45 -5.29 13.20 -0.02
N CYS A 46 -3.99 12.91 0.08
CA CYS A 46 -3.43 11.57 -0.12
C CYS A 46 -4.00 10.54 0.88
N CYS A 47 -4.39 10.94 2.09
CA CYS A 47 -4.89 10.01 3.11
C CYS A 47 -6.26 9.39 2.78
N VAL A 48 -6.97 9.95 1.79
CA VAL A 48 -8.30 9.48 1.35
C VAL A 48 -8.21 8.43 0.24
N LEU A 49 -7.09 8.42 -0.51
CA LEU A 49 -6.97 7.62 -1.74
C LEU A 49 -7.12 6.11 -1.47
N LEU A 50 -6.35 5.57 -0.53
CA LEU A 50 -6.34 4.14 -0.26
C LEU A 50 -7.68 3.63 0.32
N PRO A 51 -8.28 4.28 1.34
CA PRO A 51 -9.60 3.91 1.82
C PRO A 51 -10.68 3.92 0.74
N ILE A 52 -10.70 4.95 -0.13
CA ILE A 52 -11.68 5.02 -1.22
C ILE A 52 -11.48 3.87 -2.20
N ILE A 53 -10.25 3.63 -2.67
CA ILE A 53 -9.98 2.58 -3.66
C ILE A 53 -10.37 1.20 -3.11
N LEU A 54 -9.96 0.89 -1.88
CA LEU A 54 -10.27 -0.40 -1.26
C LEU A 54 -11.78 -0.61 -1.12
N ASN A 55 -12.51 0.39 -0.62
CA ASN A 55 -13.95 0.26 -0.39
C ASN A 55 -14.77 0.30 -1.68
N VAL A 56 -14.40 1.15 -2.65
CA VAL A 56 -15.06 1.15 -3.97
C VAL A 56 -14.91 -0.21 -4.64
N TYR A 57 -13.70 -0.79 -4.62
CA TYR A 57 -13.47 -2.12 -5.18
C TYR A 57 -14.25 -3.21 -4.42
N SER A 58 -14.27 -3.14 -3.08
CA SER A 58 -15.03 -4.08 -2.25
C SER A 58 -16.54 -4.04 -2.50
N VAL A 59 -17.09 -2.89 -2.91
CA VAL A 59 -18.52 -2.73 -3.22
C VAL A 59 -18.83 -3.14 -4.66
N GLN A 60 -17.91 -2.88 -5.60
CA GLN A 60 -18.13 -3.15 -7.03
C GLN A 60 -17.92 -4.61 -7.42
N TYR A 61 -17.06 -5.34 -6.70
CA TYR A 61 -16.65 -6.69 -7.06
C TYR A 61 -16.90 -7.68 -5.92
N ALA A 62 -17.14 -8.94 -6.28
CA ALA A 62 -17.14 -10.02 -5.30
C ALA A 62 -15.70 -10.28 -4.86
N VAL A 63 -15.34 -9.77 -3.69
CA VAL A 63 -13.99 -9.85 -3.12
C VAL A 63 -13.93 -10.88 -1.99
N SER A 64 -12.71 -11.32 -1.65
CA SER A 64 -12.51 -12.24 -0.53
C SER A 64 -12.85 -11.62 0.83
N SER A 65 -13.19 -12.45 1.81
CA SER A 65 -13.46 -12.01 3.19
C SER A 65 -12.28 -11.25 3.80
N LEU A 66 -11.05 -11.67 3.51
CA LEU A 66 -9.83 -10.98 3.93
C LEU A 66 -9.75 -9.56 3.33
N TYR A 67 -10.09 -9.41 2.04
CA TYR A 67 -10.09 -8.10 1.39
C TYR A 67 -11.14 -7.17 1.99
N THR A 68 -12.37 -7.65 2.18
CA THR A 68 -13.45 -6.89 2.84
C THR A 68 -13.02 -6.45 4.24
N PHE A 69 -12.42 -7.36 5.01
CA PHE A 69 -11.89 -7.06 6.34
C PHE A 69 -10.88 -5.90 6.31
N VAL A 70 -9.90 -5.98 5.40
CA VAL A 70 -8.89 -4.94 5.20
C VAL A 70 -9.50 -3.61 4.74
N ALA A 71 -10.48 -3.64 3.84
CA ALA A 71 -11.17 -2.46 3.37
C ALA A 71 -11.87 -1.72 4.52
N VAL A 72 -12.49 -2.45 5.46
CA VAL A 72 -13.10 -1.85 6.65
C VAL A 72 -12.06 -1.29 7.62
N ILE A 73 -10.96 -2.01 7.87
CA ILE A 73 -9.83 -1.48 8.68
C ILE A 73 -9.30 -0.16 8.09
N SER A 74 -9.23 -0.04 6.77
CA SER A 74 -8.78 1.19 6.11
C SER A 74 -9.68 2.41 6.40
N ILE A 75 -10.98 2.21 6.65
CA ILE A 75 -11.90 3.28 7.08
C ILE A 75 -11.52 3.76 8.49
N GLY A 76 -11.18 2.85 9.40
CA GLY A 76 -10.70 3.22 10.73
C GLY A 76 -9.43 4.06 10.68
N LEU A 77 -8.47 3.66 9.85
CA LEU A 77 -7.24 4.43 9.62
C LEU A 77 -7.51 5.79 8.99
N PHE A 78 -8.47 5.87 8.05
CA PHE A 78 -8.89 7.14 7.46
C PHE A 78 -9.45 8.11 8.50
N ILE A 79 -10.35 7.63 9.36
CA ILE A 79 -10.94 8.45 10.42
C ILE A 79 -9.88 8.90 11.41
N TYR A 80 -8.92 8.02 11.74
CA TYR A 80 -7.76 8.44 12.52
C TYR A 80 -6.98 9.57 11.82
N CYS A 81 -6.72 9.48 10.51
CA CYS A 81 -6.07 10.56 9.76
C CYS A 81 -6.84 11.87 9.83
N VAL A 82 -8.17 11.85 9.68
CA VAL A 82 -9.01 13.05 9.80
C VAL A 82 -8.90 13.65 11.20
N LEU A 83 -9.02 12.85 12.25
CA LEU A 83 -8.88 13.31 13.63
C LEU A 83 -7.48 13.86 13.89
N PHE A 84 -6.43 13.19 13.40
CA PHE A 84 -5.06 13.64 13.52
C PHE A 84 -4.84 14.99 12.83
N ILE A 85 -5.37 15.20 11.61
CA ILE A 85 -5.30 16.48 10.90
C ILE A 85 -6.00 17.58 11.71
N ILE A 86 -7.21 17.32 12.21
CA ILE A 86 -7.96 18.30 13.02
C ILE A 86 -7.16 18.66 14.27
N PHE A 87 -6.72 17.68 15.05
CA PHE A 87 -5.97 17.95 16.28
C PHE A 87 -4.63 18.63 15.99
N LEU A 88 -3.92 18.22 14.94
CA LEU A 88 -2.65 18.84 14.55
C LEU A 88 -2.84 20.27 14.05
N SER A 89 -3.98 20.59 13.43
CA SER A 89 -4.32 21.98 13.07
C SER A 89 -4.58 22.85 14.30
N MET A 90 -5.07 22.26 15.41
CA MET A 90 -5.33 22.98 16.66
C MET A 90 -4.10 23.07 17.57
N SER A 91 -3.22 22.07 17.61
CA SER A 91 -2.06 22.05 18.52
C SER A 91 -0.89 21.19 18.02
N SER A 92 0.34 21.68 18.22
CA SER A 92 1.58 20.94 17.98
C SER A 92 1.88 19.86 19.04
N LEU A 93 1.25 19.94 20.23
CA LEU A 93 1.39 18.96 21.31
C LEU A 93 1.00 17.54 20.87
N VAL A 94 0.18 17.45 19.83
CA VAL A 94 -0.23 16.21 19.19
C VAL A 94 0.95 15.37 18.76
N LEU A 95 2.06 15.97 18.35
CA LEU A 95 3.25 15.25 17.92
C LEU A 95 4.08 14.71 19.10
N GLN A 96 3.94 15.31 20.29
CA GLN A 96 4.75 15.00 21.47
C GLN A 96 4.10 13.94 22.39
N GLN A 97 2.78 13.92 22.51
CA GLN A 97 2.09 12.97 23.41
C GLN A 97 1.77 11.64 22.72
N SER A 98 2.20 10.52 23.30
CA SER A 98 2.15 9.18 22.67
C SER A 98 0.75 8.55 22.56
N VAL A 99 -0.20 8.95 23.40
CA VAL A 99 -1.54 8.34 23.47
C VAL A 99 -2.62 9.41 23.36
N TYR A 100 -3.39 9.35 22.28
CA TYR A 100 -4.53 10.24 22.04
C TYR A 100 -5.84 9.45 22.11
N ALA A 101 -6.87 10.09 22.68
CA ALA A 101 -8.25 9.58 22.65
C ALA A 101 -8.75 9.30 21.21
N SER A 102 -8.12 9.91 20.19
CA SER A 102 -8.38 9.63 18.78
C SER A 102 -8.16 8.17 18.40
N CYS A 103 -7.16 7.48 18.98
CA CYS A 103 -6.92 6.06 18.72
C CYS A 103 -8.12 5.20 19.14
N ILE A 104 -8.74 5.53 20.28
CA ILE A 104 -9.90 4.79 20.79
C ILE A 104 -11.11 5.02 19.90
N ALA A 105 -11.42 6.28 19.59
CA ALA A 105 -12.57 6.62 18.75
C ALA A 105 -12.46 6.00 17.34
N SER A 106 -11.29 6.13 16.70
CA SER A 106 -11.04 5.58 15.37
C SER A 106 -10.89 4.06 15.35
N GLY A 107 -10.47 3.43 16.45
CA GLY A 107 -10.46 1.97 16.59
C GLY A 107 -11.85 1.37 16.74
N LEU A 108 -12.79 2.07 17.40
CA LEU A 108 -14.16 1.57 17.57
C LEU A 108 -14.98 1.58 16.28
N ILE A 109 -14.75 2.52 15.38
CA ILE A 109 -15.55 2.64 14.14
C ILE A 109 -15.42 1.42 13.21
N PRO A 110 -14.22 0.95 12.82
CA PRO A 110 -14.10 -0.27 12.01
C PRO A 110 -14.54 -1.51 12.79
N VAL A 111 -14.51 -1.51 14.13
CA VAL A 111 -15.09 -2.62 14.93
C VAL A 111 -16.60 -2.68 14.74
N LEU A 112 -17.29 -1.54 14.85
CA LEU A 112 -18.72 -1.46 14.61
C LEU A 112 -19.07 -1.83 13.16
N LEU A 113 -18.29 -1.33 12.18
CA LEU A 113 -18.51 -1.66 10.76
C LEU A 113 -18.26 -3.15 10.48
N LEU A 114 -17.14 -3.71 10.93
CA LEU A 114 -16.83 -5.14 10.80
C LEU A 114 -17.91 -5.99 11.43
N TYR A 115 -18.36 -5.60 12.64
CA TYR A 115 -19.47 -6.28 13.30
C TYR A 115 -20.72 -6.27 12.44
N THR A 116 -21.14 -5.11 11.91
CA THR A 116 -22.32 -5.03 11.04
C THR A 116 -22.19 -5.80 9.73
N ILE A 117 -21.01 -5.81 9.11
CA ILE A 117 -20.78 -6.43 7.80
C ILE A 117 -20.61 -7.94 7.91
N LEU A 118 -19.84 -8.42 8.90
CA LEU A 118 -19.62 -9.86 9.12
C LEU A 118 -20.87 -10.57 9.62
N ASP A 119 -21.68 -9.89 10.44
CA ASP A 119 -22.96 -10.42 10.92
C ASP A 119 -23.92 -10.64 9.75
N TYR A 120 -24.04 -9.66 8.85
CA TYR A 120 -24.90 -9.75 7.66
C TYR A 120 -24.44 -10.80 6.64
N GLY A 121 -23.13 -11.03 6.53
CA GLY A 121 -22.56 -11.97 5.55
C GLY A 121 -22.86 -13.45 5.84
N LYS A 122 -22.96 -13.85 7.12
CA LYS A 122 -23.25 -15.24 7.50
C LYS A 122 -24.69 -15.63 7.16
N ASP A 123 -25.63 -14.71 7.32
CA ASP A 123 -27.03 -14.92 6.93
C ASP A 123 -27.17 -14.93 5.40
N LEU A 124 -26.50 -14.03 4.68
CA LEU A 124 -26.61 -13.94 3.23
C LEU A 124 -26.10 -15.20 2.50
N LYS A 125 -25.04 -15.86 3.00
CA LYS A 125 -24.49 -17.11 2.41
C LYS A 125 -25.50 -18.27 2.52
N ASN A 126 -26.32 -18.29 3.57
CA ASN A 126 -27.41 -19.27 3.74
C ASN A 126 -28.62 -18.96 2.82
N TYR A 127 -28.90 -17.70 2.52
CA TYR A 127 -30.00 -17.30 1.63
C TYR A 127 -29.64 -17.42 0.13
N ILE A 128 -28.39 -17.12 -0.26
CA ILE A 128 -27.94 -17.18 -1.66
C ILE A 128 -27.85 -18.63 -2.17
N CYS A 129 -27.63 -19.61 -1.29
CA CYS A 129 -27.63 -21.01 -1.69
C CYS A 129 -29.04 -21.55 -2.07
N SER A 130 -30.08 -20.71 -2.02
CA SER A 130 -31.48 -21.14 -2.18
C SER A 130 -32.30 -20.48 -3.31
N SER A 131 -31.86 -19.45 -4.06
CA SER A 131 -32.72 -18.90 -5.13
C SER A 131 -32.07 -17.89 -6.10
N ASP A 132 -32.38 -18.05 -7.40
CA ASP A 132 -32.00 -17.24 -8.58
C ASP A 132 -32.55 -15.80 -8.64
N ASN A 133 -32.96 -15.17 -7.53
CA ASN A 133 -33.60 -13.83 -7.58
C ASN A 133 -33.05 -12.86 -6.52
N LEU A 134 -31.79 -12.47 -6.70
CA LEU A 134 -31.05 -11.54 -5.84
C LEU A 134 -31.66 -10.12 -5.76
N LEU A 135 -32.34 -9.67 -6.83
CA LEU A 135 -32.85 -8.30 -6.92
C LEU A 135 -34.19 -8.08 -6.17
N ILE A 136 -34.97 -9.15 -5.98
CA ILE A 136 -36.26 -9.09 -5.27
C ILE A 136 -36.03 -9.07 -3.75
N ILE A 137 -34.98 -9.75 -3.27
CA ILE A 137 -34.69 -9.87 -1.82
C ILE A 137 -34.14 -8.58 -1.23
N LEU A 138 -33.31 -7.82 -1.97
CA LEU A 138 -32.81 -6.51 -1.52
C LEU A 138 -33.94 -5.50 -1.32
N PHE A 139 -35.01 -5.57 -2.13
CA PHE A 139 -36.20 -4.72 -1.96
C PHE A 139 -37.15 -5.21 -0.87
N GLN A 140 -37.16 -6.51 -0.55
CA GLN A 140 -38.05 -7.10 0.45
C GLN A 140 -37.48 -7.03 1.88
N SER A 141 -36.14 -7.01 2.03
CA SER A 141 -35.45 -6.88 3.32
C SER A 141 -35.61 -5.49 3.96
N ILE A 142 -35.76 -4.43 3.15
CA ILE A 142 -36.04 -3.08 3.67
C ILE A 142 -37.47 -2.97 4.24
N ASN A 143 -38.38 -3.89 3.87
CA ASN A 143 -39.82 -3.70 4.09
C ASN A 143 -40.48 -4.66 5.09
N ASN A 144 -39.80 -5.70 5.59
CA ASN A 144 -40.44 -6.67 6.49
C ASN A 144 -39.87 -6.70 7.91
N LYS A 145 -40.74 -6.29 8.84
CA LYS A 145 -40.63 -6.30 10.28
C LYS A 145 -41.33 -7.56 10.80
N ILE A 146 -40.60 -8.64 11.13
CA ILE A 146 -41.02 -9.91 11.80
C ILE A 146 -39.70 -10.71 11.99
N GLU A 147 -39.28 -11.37 13.08
CA GLU A 147 -39.87 -11.85 14.34
C GLU A 147 -38.74 -12.05 15.38
N TYR A 148 -39.01 -11.84 16.67
CA TYR A 148 -38.03 -11.50 17.71
C TYR A 148 -37.39 -12.65 18.52
N ASN A 149 -37.55 -13.93 18.17
CA ASN A 149 -37.14 -15.04 19.07
C ASN A 149 -35.91 -15.88 18.66
N TYR A 150 -35.35 -15.71 17.46
CA TYR A 150 -34.07 -16.31 17.08
C TYR A 150 -32.86 -15.38 17.24
N GLN A 151 -33.11 -14.07 17.42
CA GLN A 151 -32.05 -13.08 17.59
C GLN A 151 -31.25 -13.28 18.89
N LEU A 152 -31.87 -13.67 20.00
CA LEU A 152 -31.15 -13.70 21.29
C LEU A 152 -30.11 -14.82 21.37
N HIS A 153 -30.37 -15.99 20.76
CA HIS A 153 -29.43 -17.12 20.82
C HIS A 153 -28.29 -16.98 19.80
N LEU A 154 -28.55 -16.36 18.64
CA LEU A 154 -27.53 -16.02 17.64
C LEU A 154 -26.64 -14.86 18.14
N ILE A 155 -27.24 -13.83 18.75
CA ILE A 155 -26.50 -12.74 19.42
C ILE A 155 -25.59 -13.31 20.52
N TYR A 156 -26.05 -14.27 21.32
CA TYR A 156 -25.24 -14.85 22.41
C TYR A 156 -24.07 -15.73 21.93
N VAL A 157 -24.24 -16.47 20.82
CA VAL A 157 -23.17 -17.30 20.23
C VAL A 157 -22.19 -16.45 19.40
N MET A 158 -22.64 -15.35 18.79
CA MET A 158 -21.79 -14.44 18.02
C MET A 158 -21.06 -13.39 18.86
N PHE A 159 -21.55 -13.06 20.07
CA PHE A 159 -20.90 -12.10 20.98
C PHE A 159 -19.54 -12.57 21.53
N VAL A 160 -19.31 -13.89 21.60
CA VAL A 160 -18.20 -14.44 22.39
C VAL A 160 -16.94 -14.78 21.56
N SER A 161 -17.07 -15.00 20.24
CA SER A 161 -15.93 -15.49 19.42
C SER A 161 -15.29 -14.44 18.51
N ASP A 162 -16.07 -13.55 17.87
CA ASP A 162 -15.54 -12.69 16.78
C ASP A 162 -15.33 -11.22 17.19
N LEU A 163 -15.97 -10.74 18.25
CA LEU A 163 -15.78 -9.37 18.75
C LEU A 163 -14.37 -9.11 19.29
N PRO A 164 -13.77 -10.00 20.12
CA PRO A 164 -12.37 -9.82 20.57
C PRO A 164 -11.40 -9.79 19.39
N PHE A 165 -11.66 -10.59 18.35
CA PHE A 165 -10.88 -10.58 17.12
C PHE A 165 -10.95 -9.22 16.41
N CYS A 166 -12.16 -8.70 16.18
CA CYS A 166 -12.34 -7.39 15.53
C CYS A 166 -11.71 -6.25 16.35
N LEU A 167 -11.90 -6.27 17.68
CA LEU A 167 -11.29 -5.32 18.60
C LEU A 167 -9.76 -5.38 18.51
N PHE A 168 -9.18 -6.57 18.64
CA PHE A 168 -7.72 -6.76 18.61
C PHE A 168 -7.13 -6.18 17.32
N TYR A 169 -7.64 -6.58 16.16
CA TYR A 169 -7.09 -6.16 14.88
C TYR A 169 -7.28 -4.67 14.61
N SER A 170 -8.45 -4.12 14.92
CA SER A 170 -8.70 -2.70 14.74
C SER A 170 -7.78 -1.84 15.60
N PHE A 171 -7.76 -2.12 16.91
CA PHE A 171 -6.94 -1.34 17.85
C PHE A 171 -5.46 -1.53 17.57
N ALA A 172 -5.00 -2.75 17.26
CA ALA A 172 -3.61 -3.01 16.88
C ALA A 172 -3.22 -2.22 15.61
N SER A 173 -4.10 -2.20 14.59
CA SER A 173 -3.84 -1.46 13.35
C SER A 173 -3.77 0.05 13.59
N VAL A 174 -4.76 0.63 14.26
CA VAL A 174 -4.81 2.08 14.55
C VAL A 174 -3.64 2.51 15.45
N PHE A 175 -3.31 1.72 16.47
CA PHE A 175 -2.21 2.02 17.37
C PHE A 175 -0.86 1.93 16.65
N SER A 176 -0.64 0.89 15.83
CA SER A 176 0.56 0.74 15.02
C SER A 176 0.70 1.89 14.02
N PHE A 177 -0.40 2.28 13.36
CA PHE A 177 -0.41 3.44 12.46
C PHE A 177 -0.04 4.74 13.18
N SER A 178 -0.69 5.03 14.31
CA SER A 178 -0.40 6.21 15.14
C SER A 178 1.07 6.29 15.54
N TRP A 179 1.63 5.16 15.99
CA TRP A 179 3.01 5.06 16.42
C TRP A 179 3.99 5.24 15.25
N LEU A 180 3.79 4.54 14.14
CA LEU A 180 4.62 4.64 12.95
C LEU A 180 4.56 6.04 12.31
N LEU A 181 3.40 6.70 12.31
CA LEU A 181 3.25 8.06 11.76
C LEU A 181 4.10 9.06 12.53
N ARG A 182 4.11 8.99 13.86
CA ARG A 182 4.95 9.85 14.69
C ARG A 182 6.43 9.58 14.47
N ILE A 183 6.82 8.31 14.45
CA ILE A 183 8.21 7.93 14.14
C ILE A 183 8.60 8.49 12.78
N SER A 184 7.75 8.32 11.78
CA SER A 184 8.06 8.75 10.43
C SER A 184 8.23 10.27 10.33
N LEU A 185 7.34 11.05 10.96
CA LEU A 185 7.42 12.51 10.93
C LEU A 185 8.61 13.04 11.75
N ASN A 186 8.91 12.42 12.90
CA ASN A 186 10.00 12.87 13.76
C ASN A 186 11.40 12.47 13.24
N GLN A 187 11.54 11.24 12.72
CA GLN A 187 12.84 10.67 12.33
C GLN A 187 13.18 10.93 10.85
N PHE A 188 12.20 10.91 9.94
CA PHE A 188 12.43 11.09 8.49
C PHE A 188 12.12 12.51 8.03
N GLN A 189 12.78 13.49 8.66
CA GLN A 189 12.64 14.90 8.28
C GLN A 189 12.96 15.11 6.79
N LYS A 190 12.25 16.04 6.15
CA LYS A 190 12.35 16.44 4.73
C LYS A 190 12.03 15.35 3.70
N THR A 191 11.73 14.13 4.13
CA THR A 191 11.51 12.99 3.22
C THR A 191 10.09 13.01 2.66
N PHE A 192 9.11 13.17 3.54
CA PHE A 192 7.68 13.10 3.19
C PHE A 192 6.97 14.42 3.43
N THR A 193 5.91 14.66 2.65
CA THR A 193 4.82 15.50 3.13
C THR A 193 3.97 14.73 4.14
N VAL A 194 3.15 15.42 4.94
CA VAL A 194 2.32 14.77 5.97
C VAL A 194 1.36 13.75 5.37
N GLY A 195 0.68 14.13 4.29
CA GLY A 195 -0.27 13.23 3.63
C GLY A 195 0.40 12.07 2.88
N GLU A 196 1.60 12.26 2.34
CA GLU A 196 2.39 11.16 1.77
C GLU A 196 2.77 10.13 2.85
N ALA A 197 3.25 10.60 4.01
CA ALA A 197 3.55 9.72 5.14
C ALA A 197 2.31 8.95 5.60
N MET A 198 1.15 9.61 5.69
CA MET A 198 -0.12 8.95 6.01
C MET A 198 -0.47 7.86 5.00
N LEU A 199 -0.43 8.16 3.69
CA LEU A 199 -0.75 7.19 2.64
C LEU A 199 0.16 5.96 2.69
N ILE A 200 1.48 6.17 2.78
CA ILE A 200 2.47 5.09 2.82
C ILE A 200 2.25 4.23 4.07
N LEU A 201 2.07 4.85 5.24
CA LEU A 201 1.90 4.11 6.48
C LEU A 201 0.55 3.42 6.59
N GLN A 202 -0.52 3.96 5.99
CA GLN A 202 -1.79 3.25 5.86
C GLN A 202 -1.58 1.96 5.06
N ALA A 203 -0.91 2.03 3.92
CA ALA A 203 -0.61 0.87 3.09
C ALA A 203 0.24 -0.18 3.84
N VAL A 204 1.28 0.26 4.56
CA VAL A 204 2.14 -0.62 5.36
C VAL A 204 1.36 -1.32 6.46
N VAL A 205 0.56 -0.59 7.25
CA VAL A 205 -0.23 -1.16 8.35
C VAL A 205 -1.29 -2.11 7.81
N ILE A 206 -2.00 -1.73 6.75
CA ILE A 206 -2.99 -2.58 6.08
C ILE A 206 -2.34 -3.87 5.59
N PHE A 207 -1.18 -3.80 4.95
CA PHE A 207 -0.46 -4.96 4.45
C PHE A 207 -0.05 -5.91 5.60
N ILE A 208 0.51 -5.37 6.69
CA ILE A 208 0.87 -6.17 7.88
C ILE A 208 -0.39 -6.79 8.49
N THR A 209 -1.45 -6.02 8.66
CA THR A 209 -2.73 -6.50 9.20
C THR A 209 -3.32 -7.62 8.34
N ALA A 210 -3.29 -7.47 7.01
CA ALA A 210 -3.73 -8.50 6.08
C ALA A 210 -2.90 -9.79 6.20
N ALA A 211 -1.57 -9.65 6.27
CA ALA A 211 -0.66 -10.80 6.41
C ALA A 211 -0.86 -11.54 7.75
N VAL A 212 -0.96 -10.80 8.86
CA VAL A 212 -1.19 -11.39 10.19
C VAL A 212 -2.59 -12.00 10.29
N ALA A 213 -3.62 -11.34 9.75
CA ALA A 213 -4.96 -11.90 9.66
C ALA A 213 -4.94 -13.20 8.86
N LYS A 214 -4.36 -13.21 7.66
CA LYS A 214 -4.24 -14.43 6.83
C LYS A 214 -3.58 -15.60 7.56
N VAL A 215 -2.54 -15.35 8.35
CA VAL A 215 -1.81 -16.41 9.07
C VAL A 215 -2.59 -16.90 10.31
N THR A 216 -3.32 -16.03 10.99
CA THR A 216 -3.95 -16.35 12.28
C THR A 216 -5.42 -16.70 12.18
N SER A 217 -6.09 -16.34 11.08
CA SER A 217 -7.50 -16.62 10.85
C SER A 217 -7.71 -17.33 9.52
N ASN A 218 -8.63 -18.29 9.52
CA ASN A 218 -9.10 -18.97 8.33
C ASN A 218 -10.11 -18.08 7.56
N LEU A 219 -9.78 -16.81 7.34
CA LEU A 219 -10.59 -15.89 6.52
C LEU A 219 -10.39 -16.12 5.01
N ASP A 220 -9.74 -17.21 4.66
CA ASP A 220 -9.32 -17.52 3.29
C ASP A 220 -10.37 -18.40 2.59
N ASP A 221 -11.24 -17.73 1.83
CA ASP A 221 -11.90 -18.29 0.65
C ASP A 221 -11.05 -17.95 -0.60
N ALA A 222 -9.72 -17.99 -0.48
CA ALA A 222 -8.83 -17.45 -1.51
C ALA A 222 -8.86 -18.28 -2.81
N ASP A 223 -8.87 -17.54 -3.91
CA ASP A 223 -8.53 -18.08 -5.21
C ASP A 223 -7.11 -18.65 -5.17
N LYS A 224 -6.96 -19.93 -5.52
CA LYS A 224 -5.66 -20.63 -5.57
C LYS A 224 -4.65 -19.87 -6.42
N GLU A 225 -5.13 -19.19 -7.45
CA GLU A 225 -4.31 -18.36 -8.32
C GLU A 225 -3.75 -17.14 -7.59
N MET A 226 -4.58 -16.43 -6.83
CA MET A 226 -4.14 -15.30 -6.01
C MET A 226 -3.16 -15.74 -4.92
N ASP A 227 -3.37 -16.90 -4.29
CA ASP A 227 -2.44 -17.45 -3.31
C ASP A 227 -1.08 -17.76 -3.91
N PHE A 228 -1.06 -18.31 -5.12
CA PHE A 228 0.15 -18.54 -5.89
C PHE A 228 0.90 -17.22 -6.14
N ILE A 229 0.20 -16.19 -6.62
CA ILE A 229 0.78 -14.87 -6.91
C ILE A 229 1.31 -14.21 -5.63
N TYR A 230 0.52 -14.18 -4.56
CA TYR A 230 0.92 -13.58 -3.30
C TYR A 230 2.13 -14.29 -2.70
N THR A 231 2.24 -15.61 -2.84
CA THR A 231 3.42 -16.36 -2.43
C THR A 231 4.67 -15.87 -3.16
N ILE A 232 4.59 -15.67 -4.49
CA ILE A 232 5.72 -15.18 -5.29
C ILE A 232 6.10 -13.75 -4.88
N VAL A 233 5.11 -12.86 -4.80
CA VAL A 233 5.33 -11.46 -4.42
C VAL A 233 5.91 -11.37 -3.01
N TYR A 234 5.40 -12.15 -2.06
CA TYR A 234 5.92 -12.19 -0.69
C TYR A 234 7.36 -12.68 -0.64
N ALA A 235 7.69 -13.78 -1.32
CA ALA A 235 9.04 -14.32 -1.37
C ALA A 235 10.03 -13.32 -2.00
N TRP A 236 9.60 -12.62 -3.05
CA TRP A 236 10.40 -11.56 -3.69
C TRP A 236 10.64 -10.38 -2.75
N LEU A 237 9.59 -9.82 -2.15
CA LEU A 237 9.69 -8.65 -1.27
C LEU A 237 10.46 -8.95 0.02
N SER A 238 10.29 -10.14 0.61
CA SER A 238 11.07 -10.55 1.78
C SER A 238 12.55 -10.70 1.45
N THR A 239 12.89 -11.28 0.30
CA THR A 239 14.27 -11.39 -0.19
C THR A 239 14.91 -10.01 -0.40
N VAL A 240 14.19 -9.09 -1.06
CA VAL A 240 14.65 -7.69 -1.25
C VAL A 240 14.80 -6.98 0.10
N GLY A 241 13.88 -7.18 1.05
CA GLY A 241 13.94 -6.59 2.38
C GLY A 241 15.15 -7.06 3.19
N ILE A 242 15.45 -8.37 3.17
CA ILE A 242 16.65 -8.95 3.81
C ILE A 242 17.91 -8.39 3.16
N PHE A 243 17.94 -8.31 1.83
CA PHE A 243 19.05 -7.75 1.07
C PHE A 243 19.33 -6.29 1.47
N ILE A 244 18.30 -5.43 1.47
CA ILE A 244 18.41 -4.03 1.89
C ILE A 244 18.87 -3.93 3.35
N THR A 245 18.33 -4.76 4.23
CA THR A 245 18.71 -4.78 5.65
C THR A 245 20.18 -5.14 5.81
N ALA A 246 20.66 -6.17 5.12
CA ALA A 246 22.06 -6.57 5.12
C ALA A 246 22.97 -5.43 4.60
N LEU A 247 22.57 -4.74 3.53
CA LEU A 247 23.30 -3.57 3.03
C LEU A 247 23.32 -2.40 4.01
N CYS A 248 22.24 -2.17 4.74
CA CYS A 248 22.15 -1.11 5.74
C CYS A 248 22.99 -1.40 6.99
N LEU A 249 23.12 -2.67 7.38
CA LEU A 249 23.96 -3.09 8.51
C LEU A 249 25.46 -3.14 8.15
N LEU A 250 25.80 -3.13 6.85
CA LEU A 250 27.17 -3.21 6.39
C LEU A 250 27.92 -1.88 6.62
N LYS A 251 28.94 -1.94 7.49
CA LYS A 251 29.88 -0.83 7.73
C LYS A 251 30.66 -0.50 6.47
N ASP A 252 31.05 0.77 6.31
CA ASP A 252 31.74 1.24 5.10
C ASP A 252 33.04 0.48 4.82
N GLU A 253 33.78 0.07 5.86
CA GLU A 253 35.02 -0.71 5.77
C GLU A 253 34.83 -2.13 5.20
N GLN A 254 33.62 -2.69 5.33
CA GLN A 254 33.30 -4.07 4.94
C GLN A 254 32.66 -4.15 3.55
N ARG A 255 32.64 -3.06 2.78
CA ARG A 255 32.00 -3.00 1.46
C ARG A 255 32.92 -3.51 0.36
N SER A 256 33.27 -4.80 0.40
CA SER A 256 33.95 -5.48 -0.70
C SER A 256 32.96 -6.11 -1.68
N LEU A 257 33.36 -6.27 -2.95
CA LEU A 257 32.55 -6.99 -3.96
C LEU A 257 32.29 -8.44 -3.56
N GLU A 258 33.23 -9.06 -2.85
CA GLU A 258 33.10 -10.42 -2.33
C GLU A 258 31.97 -10.52 -1.29
N ILE A 259 31.93 -9.60 -0.32
CA ILE A 259 30.88 -9.56 0.69
C ILE A 259 29.53 -9.27 0.05
N LEU A 260 29.47 -8.37 -0.94
CA LEU A 260 28.25 -8.12 -1.71
C LEU A 260 27.78 -9.39 -2.44
N GLY A 261 28.69 -10.13 -3.09
CA GLY A 261 28.40 -11.41 -3.73
C GLY A 261 27.86 -12.45 -2.75
N CYS A 262 28.43 -12.53 -1.54
CA CYS A 262 27.93 -13.39 -0.46
C CYS A 262 26.51 -13.02 -0.01
N ILE A 263 26.22 -11.72 0.15
CA ILE A 263 24.88 -11.23 0.52
C ILE A 263 23.87 -11.58 -0.58
N VAL A 264 24.20 -11.33 -1.85
CA VAL A 264 23.34 -11.68 -3.00
C VAL A 264 23.08 -13.18 -3.05
N GLY A 265 24.13 -14.00 -2.91
CA GLY A 265 24.03 -15.46 -2.89
C GLY A 265 23.15 -15.97 -1.75
N PHE A 266 23.34 -15.47 -0.53
CA PHE A 266 22.52 -15.83 0.63
C PHE A 266 21.05 -15.45 0.44
N CYS A 267 20.77 -14.23 -0.04
CA CYS A 267 19.41 -13.78 -0.31
C CYS A 267 18.75 -14.61 -1.44
N GLY A 268 19.50 -14.94 -2.50
CA GLY A 268 19.02 -15.79 -3.58
C GLY A 268 18.66 -17.20 -3.11
N VAL A 269 19.50 -17.83 -2.28
CA VAL A 269 19.22 -19.14 -1.68
C VAL A 269 17.99 -19.06 -0.77
N TYR A 270 17.87 -18.03 0.06
CA TYR A 270 16.69 -17.81 0.90
C TYR A 270 15.40 -17.70 0.07
N GLY A 271 15.37 -16.85 -0.95
CA GLY A 271 14.20 -16.66 -1.80
C GLY A 271 13.80 -17.95 -2.53
N LEU A 272 14.77 -18.68 -3.08
CA LEU A 272 14.53 -19.99 -3.71
C LEU A 272 14.01 -21.03 -2.72
N LEU A 273 14.53 -21.05 -1.49
CA LEU A 273 14.07 -21.97 -0.45
C LEU A 273 12.61 -21.71 -0.07
N ILE A 274 12.21 -20.44 0.13
CA ILE A 274 10.82 -20.07 0.43
C ILE A 274 9.90 -20.49 -0.72
N LEU A 275 10.27 -20.17 -1.97
CA LEU A 275 9.50 -20.57 -3.14
C LEU A 275 9.39 -22.10 -3.25
N HIS A 276 10.45 -22.83 -2.96
CA HIS A 276 10.47 -24.29 -3.02
C HIS A 276 9.59 -24.94 -1.94
N ILE A 277 9.63 -24.42 -0.71
CA ILE A 277 8.82 -24.93 0.40
C ILE A 277 7.32 -24.73 0.11
N VAL A 278 6.94 -23.59 -0.45
CA VAL A 278 5.52 -23.25 -0.65
C VAL A 278 4.97 -23.76 -1.99
N LEU A 279 5.74 -23.65 -3.08
CA LEU A 279 5.28 -24.02 -4.43
C LEU A 279 5.80 -25.38 -4.93
N GLY A 280 6.72 -26.01 -4.19
CA GLY A 280 7.32 -27.30 -4.52
C GLY A 280 8.56 -27.24 -5.44
N LEU A 281 9.07 -28.42 -5.83
CA LEU A 281 10.30 -28.60 -6.63
C LEU A 281 10.27 -27.89 -7.98
N ASN A 282 9.10 -27.81 -8.61
CA ASN A 282 8.93 -27.23 -9.95
C ASN A 282 8.53 -25.74 -9.89
N CYS A 283 8.81 -25.04 -8.79
CA CYS A 283 8.37 -23.65 -8.59
C CYS A 283 8.76 -22.72 -9.75
N ILE A 284 10.01 -22.81 -10.24
CA ILE A 284 10.49 -22.00 -11.37
C ILE A 284 9.67 -22.29 -12.63
N TYR A 285 9.49 -23.57 -12.97
CA TYR A 285 8.68 -23.97 -14.13
C TYR A 285 7.24 -23.47 -14.02
N ASN A 286 6.63 -23.60 -12.84
CA ASN A 286 5.26 -23.14 -12.60
C ASN A 286 5.14 -21.62 -12.78
N ILE A 287 6.11 -20.84 -12.29
CA ILE A 287 6.16 -19.38 -12.49
C ILE A 287 6.29 -19.04 -13.97
N PHE A 288 7.22 -19.67 -14.69
CA PHE A 288 7.39 -19.44 -16.12
C PHE A 288 6.15 -19.84 -16.93
N HIS A 289 5.56 -20.99 -16.63
CA HIS A 289 4.35 -21.47 -17.27
C HIS A 289 3.17 -20.50 -17.02
N TYR A 290 3.00 -20.06 -15.76
CA TYR A 290 1.97 -19.09 -15.38
C TYR A 290 2.12 -17.75 -16.13
N ILE A 291 3.34 -17.24 -16.28
CA ILE A 291 3.62 -15.95 -16.93
C ILE A 291 3.45 -16.05 -18.46
N PHE A 292 3.93 -17.12 -19.10
CA PHE A 292 4.06 -17.18 -20.56
C PHE A 292 3.08 -18.11 -21.27
N MET A 293 2.60 -19.17 -20.62
CA MET A 293 1.82 -20.23 -21.29
C MET A 293 0.33 -20.17 -21.01
N GLU A 294 -0.10 -19.35 -20.04
CA GLU A 294 -1.50 -19.29 -19.64
C GLU A 294 -2.25 -18.11 -20.30
N GLY A 295 -3.27 -18.45 -21.09
CA GLY A 295 -4.19 -17.48 -21.69
C GLY A 295 -3.54 -16.44 -22.60
N ASN A 296 -4.06 -15.21 -22.53
CA ASN A 296 -3.58 -14.07 -23.34
C ASN A 296 -2.41 -13.30 -22.68
N ARG A 297 -1.79 -13.86 -21.63
CA ARG A 297 -0.74 -13.17 -20.85
C ARG A 297 0.50 -12.85 -21.67
N ALA A 298 0.93 -13.77 -22.53
CA ALA A 298 2.07 -13.54 -23.41
C ALA A 298 1.83 -12.33 -24.34
N LEU A 299 0.59 -12.11 -24.80
CA LEU A 299 0.24 -10.95 -25.63
C LEU A 299 0.27 -9.66 -24.81
N ILE A 300 -0.20 -9.68 -23.56
CA ILE A 300 -0.11 -8.53 -22.64
C ILE A 300 1.37 -8.18 -22.37
N LEU A 301 2.21 -9.18 -22.10
CA LEU A 301 3.64 -8.98 -21.89
C LEU A 301 4.35 -8.47 -23.16
N LEU A 302 3.98 -8.96 -24.33
CA LEU A 302 4.49 -8.47 -25.60
C LEU A 302 4.09 -7.00 -25.82
N LEU A 303 2.84 -6.64 -25.54
CA LEU A 303 2.37 -5.26 -25.57
C LEU A 303 3.20 -4.37 -24.63
N TRP A 304 3.43 -4.81 -23.39
CA TRP A 304 4.24 -4.08 -22.42
C TRP A 304 5.69 -3.94 -22.88
N ALA A 305 6.29 -4.99 -23.45
CA ALA A 305 7.64 -4.94 -24.00
C ALA A 305 7.75 -3.93 -25.16
N VAL A 306 6.73 -3.84 -26.02
CA VAL A 306 6.65 -2.81 -27.07
C VAL A 306 6.56 -1.41 -26.46
N LEU A 307 5.72 -1.20 -25.43
CA LEU A 307 5.61 0.10 -24.74
C LEU A 307 6.93 0.52 -24.05
N VAL A 308 7.66 -0.44 -23.46
CA VAL A 308 9.00 -0.20 -22.90
C VAL A 308 9.99 0.14 -24.03
N GLY A 309 9.97 -0.58 -25.15
CA GLY A 309 10.80 -0.27 -26.32
C GLY A 309 10.56 1.15 -26.84
N ILE A 310 9.31 1.57 -26.98
CA ILE A 310 8.94 2.95 -27.33
C ILE A 310 9.49 3.94 -26.30
N SER A 311 9.35 3.64 -25.01
CA SER A 311 9.86 4.47 -23.92
C SER A 311 11.37 4.69 -24.01
N VAL A 312 12.13 3.63 -24.30
CA VAL A 312 13.59 3.69 -24.48
C VAL A 312 13.95 4.51 -25.72
N VAL A 313 13.29 4.29 -26.86
CA VAL A 313 13.53 5.07 -28.09
C VAL A 313 13.28 6.56 -27.85
N VAL A 314 12.19 6.91 -27.17
CA VAL A 314 11.89 8.30 -26.79
C VAL A 314 12.98 8.88 -25.87
N LEU A 315 13.47 8.10 -24.90
CA LEU A 315 14.55 8.52 -24.01
C LEU A 315 15.86 8.78 -24.76
N THR A 316 16.27 7.83 -25.60
CA THR A 316 17.51 7.88 -26.37
C THR A 316 17.50 9.04 -27.37
N ALA A 317 16.39 9.21 -28.10
CA ALA A 317 16.25 10.33 -29.03
C ALA A 317 16.36 11.69 -28.32
N ARG A 318 15.82 11.80 -27.10
CA ARG A 318 15.90 13.03 -26.30
C ARG A 318 17.29 13.29 -25.72
N THR A 319 17.99 12.24 -25.27
CA THR A 319 19.36 12.36 -24.78
C THR A 319 20.33 12.74 -25.88
N GLN A 320 20.17 12.22 -27.10
CA GLN A 320 20.97 12.60 -28.27
C GLN A 320 20.82 14.08 -28.65
N LEU A 321 19.64 14.67 -28.43
CA LEU A 321 19.40 16.08 -28.70
C LEU A 321 19.97 17.02 -27.63
N ALA A 322 20.60 16.51 -26.56
CA ALA A 322 21.15 17.27 -25.43
C ALA A 322 20.14 18.26 -24.79
N VAL A 323 18.83 18.03 -25.00
CA VAL A 323 17.78 18.88 -24.44
C VAL A 323 17.52 18.45 -23.01
N LYS A 324 17.68 19.39 -22.06
CA LYS A 324 17.32 19.18 -20.65
C LYS A 324 15.89 18.62 -20.56
N ALA A 325 15.69 17.57 -19.75
CA ALA A 325 14.43 16.87 -19.62
C ALA A 325 13.26 17.85 -19.47
N SER A 326 12.38 17.88 -20.48
CA SER A 326 11.26 18.80 -20.52
C SER A 326 10.07 18.23 -19.75
N THR A 327 9.11 19.08 -19.40
CA THR A 327 7.83 18.62 -18.83
C THR A 327 7.09 17.67 -19.77
N VAL A 328 7.33 17.78 -21.09
CA VAL A 328 6.73 16.93 -22.12
C VAL A 328 7.25 15.50 -22.06
N THR A 329 8.56 15.29 -21.88
CA THR A 329 9.12 13.93 -21.78
C THR A 329 8.58 13.23 -20.55
N ARG A 330 8.51 13.92 -19.41
CA ARG A 330 7.90 13.39 -18.17
C ARG A 330 6.45 12.96 -18.39
N LYS A 331 5.64 13.78 -19.08
CA LYS A 331 4.25 13.45 -19.42
C LYS A 331 4.15 12.20 -20.32
N ALA A 332 5.01 12.08 -21.32
CA ALA A 332 5.02 10.91 -22.21
C ALA A 332 5.30 9.60 -21.45
N PHE A 333 6.28 9.60 -20.54
CA PHE A 333 6.53 8.43 -19.68
C PHE A 333 5.35 8.10 -18.78
N HIS A 334 4.70 9.11 -18.19
CA HIS A 334 3.50 8.87 -17.38
C HIS A 334 2.37 8.25 -18.21
N VAL A 335 2.14 8.72 -19.44
CA VAL A 335 1.13 8.14 -20.33
C VAL A 335 1.46 6.68 -20.66
N LEU A 336 2.71 6.37 -21.02
CA LEU A 336 3.13 5.00 -21.34
C LEU A 336 3.03 4.08 -20.11
N ALA A 337 3.44 4.55 -18.94
CA ALA A 337 3.28 3.81 -17.69
C ALA A 337 1.80 3.59 -17.36
N SER A 338 0.95 4.61 -17.51
CA SER A 338 -0.50 4.48 -17.33
C SER A 338 -1.12 3.47 -18.29
N LEU A 339 -0.63 3.37 -19.54
CA LEU A 339 -1.11 2.36 -20.49
C LEU A 339 -0.73 0.94 -20.07
N VAL A 340 0.49 0.72 -19.56
CA VAL A 340 0.89 -0.58 -18.99
C VAL A 340 -0.01 -0.95 -17.81
N PHE A 341 -0.19 -0.04 -16.86
CA PHE A 341 -1.04 -0.27 -15.69
C PHE A 341 -2.51 -0.51 -16.08
N MET A 342 -3.07 0.34 -16.93
CA MET A 342 -4.48 0.24 -17.35
C MET A 342 -4.74 -1.05 -18.14
N SER A 343 -3.86 -1.41 -19.08
CA SER A 343 -4.01 -2.65 -19.85
C SER A 343 -3.94 -3.89 -18.96
N GLY A 344 -3.07 -3.92 -17.95
CA GLY A 344 -3.04 -5.03 -17.00
C GLY A 344 -4.27 -5.10 -16.11
N ILE A 345 -4.72 -3.97 -15.54
CA ILE A 345 -5.95 -3.97 -14.71
C ILE A 345 -7.16 -4.43 -15.52
N LEU A 346 -7.28 -4.01 -16.78
CA LEU A 346 -8.44 -4.34 -17.61
C LEU A 346 -8.42 -5.77 -18.17
N LEU A 347 -7.23 -6.30 -18.51
CA LEU A 347 -7.11 -7.58 -19.21
C LEU A 347 -6.76 -8.75 -18.28
N ASP A 348 -5.91 -8.52 -17.28
CA ASP A 348 -5.48 -9.55 -16.33
C ASP A 348 -5.02 -8.92 -14.99
N PRO A 349 -5.96 -8.70 -14.04
CA PRO A 349 -5.67 -8.14 -12.72
C PRO A 349 -4.64 -8.97 -11.94
N HIS A 350 -4.68 -10.29 -12.08
CA HIS A 350 -3.80 -11.24 -11.40
C HIS A 350 -2.34 -11.01 -11.82
N LEU A 351 -2.09 -10.97 -13.14
CA LEU A 351 -0.77 -10.66 -13.69
C LEU A 351 -0.28 -9.26 -13.29
N MET A 352 -1.18 -8.28 -13.24
CA MET A 352 -0.83 -6.91 -12.82
C MET A 352 -0.42 -6.86 -11.34
N ILE A 353 -1.05 -7.63 -10.45
CA ILE A 353 -0.65 -7.74 -9.03
C ILE A 353 0.75 -8.35 -8.93
N LEU A 354 1.03 -9.42 -9.68
CA LEU A 354 2.36 -10.03 -9.74
C LEU A 354 3.42 -9.03 -10.23
N ALA A 355 3.15 -8.38 -11.37
CA ALA A 355 4.07 -7.43 -11.99
C ALA A 355 4.34 -6.20 -11.12
N SER A 356 3.30 -5.66 -10.47
CA SER A 356 3.44 -4.51 -9.56
C SER A 356 4.20 -4.86 -8.29
N GLY A 357 3.98 -6.05 -7.72
CA GLY A 357 4.76 -6.57 -6.58
C GLY A 357 6.24 -6.75 -6.92
N ILE A 358 6.55 -7.36 -8.07
CA ILE A 358 7.92 -7.52 -8.56
C ILE A 358 8.56 -6.15 -8.82
N GLY A 359 7.86 -5.28 -9.55
CA GLY A 359 8.30 -3.94 -9.91
C GLY A 359 8.58 -3.08 -8.68
N PHE A 360 7.73 -3.14 -7.65
CA PHE A 360 7.95 -2.44 -6.40
C PHE A 360 9.24 -2.89 -5.70
N GLY A 361 9.48 -4.19 -5.57
CA GLY A 361 10.73 -4.70 -5.01
C GLY A 361 11.96 -4.30 -5.82
N LEU A 362 11.87 -4.29 -7.16
CA LEU A 362 12.95 -3.79 -8.03
C LEU A 362 13.23 -2.30 -7.80
N LEU A 363 12.20 -1.46 -7.65
CA LEU A 363 12.38 -0.03 -7.37
C LEU A 363 13.07 0.19 -6.03
N LEU A 364 12.67 -0.53 -4.98
CA LEU A 364 13.34 -0.48 -3.68
C LEU A 364 14.81 -0.92 -3.76
N PHE A 365 15.06 -2.02 -4.46
CA PHE A 365 16.40 -2.52 -4.69
C PHE A 365 17.27 -1.50 -5.42
N VAL A 366 16.77 -0.92 -6.52
CA VAL A 366 17.50 0.07 -7.32
C VAL A 366 17.76 1.34 -6.52
N GLU A 367 16.79 1.88 -5.79
CA GLU A 367 16.95 3.10 -4.99
C GLU A 367 18.03 2.93 -3.91
N VAL A 368 18.01 1.81 -3.19
CA VAL A 368 19.01 1.52 -2.16
C VAL A 368 20.38 1.26 -2.78
N CYS A 369 20.43 0.49 -3.87
CA CYS A 369 21.66 0.20 -4.59
C CYS A 369 22.28 1.48 -5.14
N ILE A 370 21.52 2.36 -5.79
CA ILE A 370 22.05 3.63 -6.30
C ILE A 370 22.58 4.48 -5.15
N ASN A 371 21.80 4.71 -4.09
CA ASN A 371 22.23 5.57 -2.98
C ASN A 371 23.48 5.04 -2.26
N LYS A 372 23.61 3.71 -2.10
CA LYS A 372 24.75 3.11 -1.40
C LYS A 372 25.94 2.85 -2.31
N ILE A 373 25.74 2.31 -3.50
CA ILE A 373 26.83 2.01 -4.46
C ILE A 373 27.45 3.30 -4.99
N TYR A 374 26.66 4.34 -5.25
CA TYR A 374 27.22 5.61 -5.72
C TYR A 374 28.17 6.23 -4.66
N ASN A 375 27.82 6.12 -3.38
CA ASN A 375 28.71 6.53 -2.29
C ASN A 375 30.00 5.67 -2.21
N ILE A 376 29.92 4.37 -2.51
CA ILE A 376 31.10 3.48 -2.56
C ILE A 376 32.02 3.88 -3.71
N VAL A 377 31.49 3.99 -4.93
CA VAL A 377 32.25 4.34 -6.13
C VAL A 377 32.90 5.71 -5.99
N TYR A 378 32.17 6.68 -5.43
CA TYR A 378 32.71 8.02 -5.17
C TYR A 378 33.85 7.99 -4.15
N THR A 379 33.72 7.21 -3.08
CA THR A 379 34.76 7.06 -2.06
C THR A 379 36.00 6.38 -2.64
N PHE A 380 35.82 5.32 -3.43
CA PHE A 380 36.91 4.61 -4.09
C PHE A 380 37.67 5.51 -5.06
N SER A 381 36.95 6.25 -5.91
CA SER A 381 37.52 7.23 -6.85
C SER A 381 38.22 8.41 -6.15
N ARG A 382 37.91 8.67 -4.88
CA ARG A 382 38.58 9.69 -4.06
C ARG A 382 39.86 9.15 -3.42
N VAL A 383 39.85 7.90 -2.96
CA VAL A 383 41.03 7.23 -2.40
C VAL A 383 42.08 7.00 -3.48
N GLU A 384 41.68 6.57 -4.68
CA GLU A 384 42.59 6.40 -5.82
C GLU A 384 43.30 7.71 -6.18
N ARG A 385 42.56 8.82 -6.25
CA ARG A 385 43.15 10.16 -6.46
C ARG A 385 44.10 10.58 -5.33
N MET A 386 43.77 10.29 -4.07
CA MET A 386 44.67 10.59 -2.95
C MET A 386 45.96 9.75 -2.99
N ILE A 387 45.90 8.50 -3.48
CA ILE A 387 47.08 7.66 -3.66
C ILE A 387 47.94 8.18 -4.83
N GLU A 388 47.33 8.56 -5.95
CA GLU A 388 48.04 9.18 -7.07
C GLU A 388 48.74 10.49 -6.67
N ASP A 389 48.09 11.33 -5.87
CA ASP A 389 48.65 12.58 -5.36
C ASP A 389 49.75 12.36 -4.30
N PHE A 390 49.73 11.24 -3.57
CA PHE A 390 50.78 10.89 -2.60
C PHE A 390 52.04 10.28 -3.27
N ILE A 391 51.86 9.65 -4.43
CA ILE A 391 52.95 9.04 -5.20
C ILE A 391 53.71 10.08 -6.06
N ARG A 392 53.08 11.23 -6.37
CA ARG A 392 53.71 12.37 -7.04
C ARG A 392 54.41 13.30 -6.06
#